data_AF-A0A841RGH5-F1
#
_entry.id   AF-A0A841RGH5-F1
#
_cell.length_a   1.000
_cell.length_b   1.000
_cell.length_c   1.000
_cell.angle_alpha   90.00
_cell.angle_beta   90.00
_cell.angle_gamma   90.00
#
_symmetry.space_group_name_H-M   'P 1'
#
loop_
_entity.id
_entity.type
_entity.pdbx_description
1 polymer ?
#
loop_
_entity_poly.entity_id
_entity_poly.type
_entity_poly.pdbx_seq_one_letter_code
_entity_poly.pdbx_strand_id
1 'polypeptide(L)'
;MGEMENPEDALAQYLDWDNPVIRNEGKISYLAPRTGDGYIPVLAFHRIGDDPHLELTLERFESLLIFFNDNRFHVMTDLQLIEGDFTFAVNGSFPVVLGCDDSSSGVFYYQTVKALKNSSFVMENGDYVISDDCMVYVLEKYLPLEQGRRNFTFYLTFDAIPFRQTGGGFNPGPPYLAMPAVQSKLVYLNRNFYLGNHTLHHYVTEVVSELEYLFELIGYYDVLNSYGIQTEGKSTLAYSYGIGDITPERQLTVKNFNYGGNTIAGAFDYNNEFTKPVDSGEVNRYDISRIGVDNGNFEEVLKRLKETELYRNRRAVLVKSPEYPFDLSDYDINENDQNYILIGD
;
A
#
# COMPACT_ATOMS: atom_id res chain seq x y z
N MET A 1 -43.51 -12.58 14.69
CA MET A 1 -42.16 -12.00 14.70
C MET A 1 -41.69 -12.09 13.27
N GLY A 2 -41.55 -10.96 12.60
CA GLY A 2 -41.04 -10.96 11.23
C GLY A 2 -39.61 -11.48 11.23
N GLU A 3 -39.25 -12.27 10.22
CA GLU A 3 -37.85 -12.63 9.96
C GLU A 3 -37.03 -11.35 10.00
N MET A 4 -36.02 -11.29 10.86
CA MET A 4 -35.07 -10.19 10.82
C MET A 4 -34.29 -10.38 9.52
N GLU A 5 -34.67 -9.65 8.47
CA GLU A 5 -33.96 -9.59 7.21
C GLU A 5 -32.54 -9.09 7.51
N ASN A 6 -31.59 -10.03 7.57
CA ASN A 6 -30.14 -9.82 7.65
C ASN A 6 -29.62 -8.97 8.86
N PRO A 7 -28.98 -9.58 9.88
CA PRO A 7 -28.53 -8.87 11.08
C PRO A 7 -27.47 -7.79 10.79
N GLU A 8 -26.69 -7.93 9.71
CA GLU A 8 -25.82 -6.86 9.23
C GLU A 8 -26.58 -5.61 8.78
N ASP A 9 -27.71 -5.77 8.09
CA ASP A 9 -28.52 -4.65 7.60
C ASP A 9 -29.21 -3.95 8.79
N ALA A 10 -29.69 -4.71 9.77
CA ALA A 10 -30.23 -4.17 11.01
C ALA A 10 -29.17 -3.37 11.80
N LEU A 11 -27.93 -3.87 11.86
CA LEU A 11 -26.82 -3.16 12.50
C LEU A 11 -26.45 -1.89 11.73
N ALA A 12 -26.32 -1.97 10.41
CA ALA A 12 -26.06 -0.82 9.56
C ALA A 12 -27.11 0.28 9.76
N GLN A 13 -28.39 -0.10 9.80
CA GLN A 13 -29.51 0.81 10.06
C GLN A 13 -29.44 1.43 11.46
N TYR A 14 -29.10 0.64 12.49
CA TYR A 14 -28.95 1.14 13.86
C TYR A 14 -27.82 2.16 13.99
N LEU A 15 -26.72 1.96 13.25
CA LEU A 15 -25.55 2.84 13.24
C LEU A 15 -25.68 4.02 12.27
N ASP A 16 -26.80 4.12 11.54
CA ASP A 16 -27.04 5.10 10.48
C ASP A 16 -25.95 5.07 9.39
N TRP A 17 -25.57 3.87 8.97
CA TRP A 17 -24.60 3.65 7.90
C TRP A 17 -25.33 3.25 6.62
N ASP A 18 -25.30 4.14 5.63
CA ASP A 18 -25.82 3.85 4.29
C ASP A 18 -24.83 2.95 3.53
N ASN A 19 -25.28 1.76 3.12
CA ASN A 19 -24.53 0.79 2.33
C ASN A 19 -23.08 0.54 2.82
N PRO A 20 -22.87 0.05 4.06
CA PRO A 20 -21.53 -0.17 4.59
C PRO A 20 -20.80 -1.28 3.82
N VAL A 21 -19.46 -1.28 3.93
CA VAL A 21 -18.67 -2.45 3.54
C VAL A 21 -18.84 -3.51 4.61
N ILE A 22 -19.14 -4.74 4.17
CA ILE A 22 -19.32 -5.89 5.05
C ILE A 22 -18.28 -6.95 4.64
N ARG A 23 -17.39 -7.30 5.58
CA ARG A 23 -16.41 -8.38 5.43
C ARG A 23 -16.79 -9.53 6.36
N ASN A 24 -16.97 -10.72 5.80
CA ASN A 24 -17.38 -11.91 6.56
C ASN A 24 -16.19 -12.87 6.76
N GLU A 25 -15.95 -13.26 8.01
CA GLU A 25 -14.92 -14.22 8.41
C GLU A 25 -15.53 -15.29 9.33
N GLY A 26 -16.03 -16.35 8.69
CA GLY A 26 -16.72 -17.43 9.40
C GLY A 26 -18.01 -16.94 10.06
N LYS A 27 -18.01 -16.84 11.40
CA LYS A 27 -19.15 -16.38 12.21
C LYS A 27 -19.11 -14.88 12.53
N ILE A 28 -18.07 -14.18 12.09
CA ILE A 28 -17.88 -12.76 12.38
C ILE A 28 -18.11 -11.95 11.10
N SER A 29 -18.89 -10.88 11.22
CA SER A 29 -19.02 -9.87 10.18
C SER A 29 -18.42 -8.56 10.68
N TYR A 30 -17.53 -7.96 9.91
CA TYR A 30 -16.97 -6.64 10.14
C TYR A 30 -17.70 -5.65 9.24
N LEU A 31 -18.16 -4.55 9.82
CA LEU A 31 -18.86 -3.49 9.10
C LEU A 31 -18.11 -2.18 9.26
N ALA A 32 -17.99 -1.41 8.19
CA ALA A 32 -17.47 -0.05 8.23
C ALA A 32 -18.21 0.83 7.20
N PRO A 33 -18.44 2.13 7.47
CA PRO A 33 -19.01 3.02 6.48
C PRO A 33 -17.99 3.27 5.37
N ARG A 34 -18.46 3.32 4.12
CA ARG A 34 -17.62 3.63 2.94
C ARG A 34 -17.08 5.07 2.95
N THR A 35 -17.77 5.96 3.66
CA THR A 35 -17.52 7.40 3.68
C THR A 35 -17.47 7.94 5.11
N GLY A 36 -16.96 9.16 5.23
CA GLY A 36 -16.94 9.91 6.47
C GLY A 36 -16.14 11.19 6.31
N ASP A 37 -16.07 11.96 7.38
CA ASP A 37 -15.40 13.25 7.40
C ASP A 37 -13.89 13.10 7.62
N GLY A 38 -13.13 14.08 7.14
CA GLY A 38 -11.68 14.15 7.29
C GLY A 38 -10.88 13.56 6.14
N TYR A 39 -9.56 13.63 6.27
CA TYR A 39 -8.60 13.23 5.25
C TYR A 39 -7.87 11.94 5.59
N ILE A 40 -7.52 11.15 4.58
CA ILE A 40 -6.69 9.96 4.68
C ILE A 40 -5.31 10.30 4.13
N PRO A 41 -4.24 10.17 4.94
CA PRO A 41 -2.89 10.33 4.44
C PRO A 41 -2.50 9.20 3.50
N VAL A 42 -1.99 9.55 2.32
CA VAL A 42 -1.28 8.62 1.43
C VAL A 42 0.13 9.15 1.26
N LEU A 43 1.11 8.44 1.83
CA LEU A 43 2.49 8.89 1.91
C LEU A 43 3.35 8.14 0.90
N ALA A 44 4.06 8.90 0.07
CA ALA A 44 4.96 8.43 -0.96
C ALA A 44 6.42 8.66 -0.53
N PHE A 45 7.16 7.57 -0.40
CA PHE A 45 8.61 7.55 -0.15
C PHE A 45 9.35 7.22 -1.46
N HIS A 46 10.66 7.45 -1.51
CA HIS A 46 11.46 7.10 -2.68
C HIS A 46 12.73 6.34 -2.30
N ARG A 47 13.55 6.89 -1.39
CA ARG A 47 14.81 6.24 -0.97
C ARG A 47 15.23 6.61 0.44
N ILE A 48 16.04 5.74 1.02
CA ILE A 48 16.75 6.02 2.27
C ILE A 48 18.07 6.72 1.94
N GLY A 49 18.30 7.86 2.61
CA GLY A 49 19.52 8.65 2.46
C GLY A 49 19.45 9.99 3.20
N ASP A 50 20.43 10.84 2.93
CA ASP A 50 20.64 12.10 3.65
C ASP A 50 20.30 13.35 2.82
N ASP A 51 19.99 13.19 1.52
CA ASP A 51 19.60 14.32 0.66
C ASP A 51 18.28 14.94 1.16
N PRO A 52 18.13 16.28 1.16
CA PRO A 52 16.88 16.93 1.52
C PRO A 52 15.71 16.59 0.58
N HIS A 53 15.95 16.18 -0.66
CA HIS A 53 14.94 15.97 -1.68
C HIS A 53 14.87 14.51 -2.11
N LEU A 54 13.66 13.93 -2.06
CA LEU A 54 13.39 12.53 -2.43
C LEU A 54 14.12 11.48 -1.57
N GLU A 55 14.90 11.87 -0.55
CA GLU A 55 15.51 10.96 0.41
C GLU A 55 14.93 11.22 1.80
N LEU A 56 14.78 10.16 2.58
CA LEU A 56 14.44 10.23 3.99
C LEU A 56 15.48 9.43 4.78
N THR A 57 16.01 9.99 5.87
CA THR A 57 16.96 9.21 6.68
C THR A 57 16.26 7.99 7.28
N LEU A 58 17.03 6.92 7.50
CA LEU A 58 16.50 5.69 8.09
C LEU A 58 15.88 5.95 9.48
N GLU A 59 16.52 6.81 10.28
CA GLU A 59 16.03 7.22 11.60
C GLU A 59 14.68 7.96 11.52
N ARG A 60 14.50 8.84 10.53
CA ARG A 60 13.23 9.54 10.33
C ARG A 60 12.14 8.61 9.85
N PHE A 61 12.46 7.67 8.95
CA PHE A 61 11.53 6.66 8.51
C PHE A 61 11.08 5.75 9.67
N GLU A 62 12.02 5.28 10.49
CA GLU A 62 11.73 4.53 11.72
C GLU A 62 10.89 5.34 12.70
N SER A 63 11.24 6.60 12.94
CA SER A 63 10.51 7.51 13.83
C SER A 63 9.08 7.75 13.37
N LEU A 64 8.83 7.79 12.05
CA LEU A 64 7.49 7.94 11.49
C LEU A 64 6.62 6.69 11.75
N LEU A 65 7.18 5.49 11.60
CA LEU A 65 6.44 4.25 11.91
C LEU A 65 6.17 4.11 13.41
N ILE A 66 7.11 4.52 14.27
CA ILE A 66 6.88 4.61 15.72
C ILE A 66 5.74 5.61 16.00
N PHE A 67 5.77 6.79 15.38
CA PHE A 67 4.72 7.79 15.51
C PHE A 67 3.34 7.22 15.13
N PHE A 68 3.25 6.44 14.05
CA PHE A 68 1.99 5.79 13.66
C PHE A 68 1.47 4.83 14.73
N ASN A 69 2.34 3.96 15.25
CA ASN A 69 1.97 3.05 16.32
C ASN A 69 1.50 3.79 17.58
N ASP A 70 2.24 4.82 18.00
CA ASP A 70 1.95 5.59 19.21
C ASP A 70 0.68 6.46 19.10
N ASN A 71 0.24 6.78 17.87
CA ASN A 71 -0.90 7.68 17.62
C ASN A 71 -2.09 6.99 16.96
N ARG A 72 -2.19 5.66 17.09
CA ARG A 72 -3.31 4.84 16.57
C ARG A 72 -3.55 4.98 15.07
N PHE A 73 -2.49 5.11 14.28
CA PHE A 73 -2.61 4.95 12.84
C PHE A 73 -2.74 3.47 12.50
N HIS A 74 -3.53 3.17 11.47
CA HIS A 74 -3.62 1.82 10.91
C HIS A 74 -3.17 1.88 9.46
N VAL A 75 -2.09 1.16 9.15
CA VAL A 75 -1.56 1.14 7.80
C VAL A 75 -2.39 0.17 6.96
N MET A 76 -3.06 0.70 5.93
CA MET A 76 -3.88 -0.08 5.00
C MET A 76 -3.28 -0.09 3.60
N THR A 77 -3.70 -1.08 2.82
CA THR A 77 -3.32 -1.24 1.42
C THR A 77 -3.97 -0.18 0.53
N ASP A 78 -3.35 0.08 -0.62
CA ASP A 78 -3.95 0.93 -1.65
C ASP A 78 -5.33 0.42 -2.10
N LEU A 79 -5.49 -0.90 -2.23
CA LEU A 79 -6.74 -1.51 -2.70
C LEU A 79 -7.87 -1.31 -1.69
N GLN A 80 -7.58 -1.46 -0.39
CA GLN A 80 -8.55 -1.17 0.68
C GLN A 80 -9.02 0.29 0.61
N LEU A 81 -8.10 1.24 0.36
CA LEU A 81 -8.47 2.65 0.15
C LEU A 81 -9.36 2.85 -1.07
N ILE A 82 -8.97 2.29 -2.22
CA ILE A 82 -9.69 2.42 -3.50
C ILE A 82 -11.09 1.81 -3.42
N GLU A 83 -11.24 0.70 -2.70
CA GLU A 83 -12.51 -0.02 -2.54
C GLU A 83 -13.38 0.53 -1.40
N GLY A 84 -12.86 1.49 -0.62
CA GLY A 84 -13.53 2.06 0.56
C GLY A 84 -13.69 1.06 1.69
N ASP A 85 -12.87 0.02 1.74
CA ASP A 85 -12.95 -1.07 2.72
C ASP A 85 -12.14 -0.76 3.98
N PHE A 86 -12.77 -0.01 4.89
CA PHE A 86 -12.19 0.31 6.20
C PHE A 86 -12.48 -0.77 7.27
N THR A 87 -13.00 -1.94 6.87
CA THR A 87 -13.29 -3.03 7.83
C THR A 87 -12.01 -3.67 8.42
N PHE A 88 -10.88 -3.49 7.74
CA PHE A 88 -9.55 -3.90 8.22
C PHE A 88 -9.00 -2.98 9.30
N ALA A 89 -9.25 -1.67 9.15
CA ALA A 89 -8.80 -0.69 10.13
C ALA A 89 -9.52 -0.87 11.47
N VAL A 90 -8.81 -0.60 12.56
CA VAL A 90 -9.36 -0.70 13.93
C VAL A 90 -10.38 0.41 14.18
N ASN A 91 -11.40 0.17 15.01
CA ASN A 91 -12.33 1.24 15.36
C ASN A 91 -11.60 2.39 16.08
N GLY A 92 -11.82 3.62 15.60
CA GLY A 92 -11.22 4.84 16.15
C GLY A 92 -9.78 5.10 15.72
N SER A 93 -9.16 4.24 14.91
CA SER A 93 -7.84 4.48 14.34
C SER A 93 -7.88 5.47 13.18
N PHE A 94 -6.72 5.99 12.79
CA PHE A 94 -6.54 6.83 11.60
C PHE A 94 -5.93 5.99 10.48
N PRO A 95 -6.70 5.66 9.43
CA PRO A 95 -6.13 4.91 8.32
C PRO A 95 -5.09 5.74 7.58
N VAL A 96 -4.01 5.08 7.16
CA VAL A 96 -2.93 5.68 6.35
C VAL A 96 -2.47 4.67 5.32
N VAL A 97 -2.14 5.15 4.13
CA VAL A 97 -1.57 4.33 3.07
C VAL A 97 -0.11 4.73 2.86
N LEU A 98 0.76 3.74 2.72
CA LEU A 98 2.20 3.93 2.58
C LEU A 98 2.70 3.24 1.31
N GLY A 99 3.51 3.94 0.52
CA GLY A 99 4.17 3.33 -0.62
C GLY A 99 5.52 3.95 -0.95
N CYS A 100 6.36 3.21 -1.64
CA CYS A 100 7.65 3.67 -2.12
C CYS A 100 7.69 3.62 -3.64
N ASP A 101 8.02 4.75 -4.26
CA ASP A 101 8.19 4.91 -5.69
C ASP A 101 9.63 4.56 -6.11
N ASP A 102 9.86 4.46 -7.42
CA ASP A 102 11.16 4.26 -8.09
C ASP A 102 11.95 2.99 -7.78
N SER A 103 11.56 2.15 -6.81
CA SER A 103 12.42 1.00 -6.45
C SER A 103 13.86 1.39 -6.11
N SER A 104 13.99 2.55 -5.47
CA SER A 104 15.22 3.34 -5.42
C SER A 104 16.26 2.89 -4.36
N SER A 105 17.40 3.59 -4.24
CA SER A 105 18.53 3.14 -3.40
C SER A 105 18.13 3.22 -1.94
N GLY A 106 18.65 2.36 -1.08
CA GLY A 106 18.24 2.32 0.33
C GLY A 106 16.88 1.66 0.57
N VAL A 107 16.14 1.28 -0.48
CA VAL A 107 14.83 0.65 -0.32
C VAL A 107 14.97 -0.81 0.11
N PHE A 108 15.73 -1.62 -0.64
CA PHE A 108 15.88 -3.05 -0.33
C PHE A 108 17.28 -3.58 -0.62
N TYR A 109 17.97 -3.97 0.45
CA TYR A 109 19.29 -4.58 0.41
C TYR A 109 19.35 -5.91 1.16
N TYR A 110 20.08 -6.86 0.58
CA TYR A 110 20.60 -8.02 1.29
C TYR A 110 21.99 -7.69 1.86
N GLN A 111 22.32 -8.26 3.02
CA GLN A 111 23.66 -8.17 3.58
C GLN A 111 24.69 -8.82 2.65
N THR A 112 25.93 -8.31 2.66
CA THR A 112 27.01 -8.79 1.78
C THR A 112 28.27 -9.16 2.55
N VAL A 113 28.98 -10.18 2.09
CA VAL A 113 30.21 -10.70 2.76
C VAL A 113 31.49 -9.97 2.31
N LYS A 114 31.45 -9.19 1.22
CA LYS A 114 32.61 -8.49 0.63
C LYS A 114 32.22 -7.09 0.17
N ALA A 115 33.21 -6.21 0.03
CA ALA A 115 33.05 -4.87 -0.55
C ALA A 115 32.23 -4.93 -1.86
N LEU A 116 31.41 -3.89 -2.12
CA LEU A 116 30.40 -3.79 -3.20
C LEU A 116 30.84 -4.30 -4.58
N LYS A 117 32.14 -4.31 -4.87
CA LYS A 117 32.73 -4.77 -6.13
C LYS A 117 32.69 -6.30 -6.33
N ASN A 118 32.60 -7.10 -5.27
CA ASN A 118 32.71 -8.57 -5.30
C ASN A 118 31.63 -9.27 -4.44
N SER A 119 30.54 -8.59 -4.10
CA SER A 119 29.61 -9.05 -3.06
C SER A 119 28.88 -10.34 -3.42
N SER A 120 28.99 -11.33 -2.52
CA SER A 120 28.02 -12.42 -2.41
C SER A 120 27.05 -12.08 -1.27
N PHE A 121 25.78 -12.47 -1.41
CA PHE A 121 24.77 -12.24 -0.37
C PHE A 121 24.97 -13.19 0.81
N VAL A 122 24.73 -12.69 2.01
CA VAL A 122 24.65 -13.51 3.22
C VAL A 122 23.36 -14.31 3.16
N MET A 123 23.45 -15.62 3.40
CA MET A 123 22.29 -16.47 3.62
C MET A 123 22.38 -17.10 5.01
N GLU A 124 21.27 -17.13 5.74
CA GLU A 124 21.12 -17.81 7.02
C GLU A 124 19.95 -18.79 6.90
N ASN A 125 20.17 -20.05 7.28
CA ASN A 125 19.18 -21.13 7.14
C ASN A 125 18.61 -21.33 5.71
N GLY A 126 19.32 -20.86 4.69
CA GLY A 126 18.90 -20.94 3.28
C GLY A 126 18.20 -19.69 2.76
N ASP A 127 17.93 -18.70 3.62
CA ASP A 127 17.27 -17.45 3.27
C ASP A 127 18.26 -16.28 3.22
N TYR A 128 18.04 -15.31 2.33
CA TYR A 128 18.87 -14.11 2.26
C TYR A 128 18.64 -13.22 3.47
N VAL A 129 19.73 -12.73 4.08
CA VAL A 129 19.65 -11.83 5.23
C VAL A 129 19.48 -10.39 4.74
N ILE A 130 18.46 -9.70 5.25
CA ILE A 130 18.18 -8.31 4.91
C ILE A 130 19.12 -7.37 5.67
N SER A 131 19.60 -6.34 4.97
CA SER A 131 20.47 -5.32 5.55
C SER A 131 19.68 -4.41 6.49
N ASP A 132 20.24 -4.11 7.66
CA ASP A 132 19.59 -3.27 8.67
C ASP A 132 19.55 -1.78 8.28
N ASP A 133 20.27 -1.40 7.23
CA ASP A 133 20.39 -0.05 6.67
C ASP A 133 19.39 0.25 5.53
N CYS A 134 18.28 -0.51 5.41
CA CYS A 134 17.31 -0.32 4.34
C CYS A 134 15.85 -0.21 4.83
N MET A 135 15.00 0.38 3.99
CA MET A 135 13.57 0.57 4.25
C MET A 135 12.85 -0.74 4.57
N VAL A 136 13.13 -1.80 3.80
CA VAL A 136 12.49 -3.12 4.01
C VAL A 136 12.73 -3.62 5.43
N TYR A 137 13.95 -3.51 5.97
CA TYR A 137 14.24 -3.96 7.34
C TYR A 137 13.41 -3.23 8.40
N VAL A 138 13.28 -1.91 8.26
CA VAL A 138 12.44 -1.12 9.18
C VAL A 138 10.97 -1.50 9.04
N LEU A 139 10.48 -1.71 7.82
CA LEU A 139 9.11 -2.18 7.59
C LEU A 139 8.87 -3.56 8.21
N GLU A 140 9.86 -4.46 8.16
CA GLU A 140 9.73 -5.79 8.75
C GLU A 140 9.53 -5.76 10.27
N LYS A 141 10.19 -4.79 10.91
CA LYS A 141 10.21 -4.59 12.35
C LYS A 141 8.93 -3.94 12.86
N TYR A 142 8.34 -3.01 12.10
CA TYR A 142 7.24 -2.17 12.61
C TYR A 142 5.88 -2.45 11.97
N LEU A 143 5.79 -3.01 10.77
CA LEU A 143 4.51 -3.35 10.16
C LEU A 143 4.17 -4.83 10.37
N PRO A 144 2.99 -5.14 10.94
CA PRO A 144 2.54 -6.52 11.07
C PRO A 144 2.18 -7.13 9.70
N LEU A 145 2.12 -8.46 9.65
CA LEU A 145 1.53 -9.17 8.52
C LEU A 145 0.01 -9.17 8.65
N GLU A 146 -0.66 -8.63 7.65
CA GLU A 146 -2.11 -8.69 7.46
C GLU A 146 -2.38 -9.53 6.21
N GLN A 147 -3.20 -10.57 6.34
CA GLN A 147 -3.47 -11.52 5.25
C GLN A 147 -2.19 -12.09 4.59
N GLY A 148 -1.10 -12.22 5.36
CA GLY A 148 0.17 -12.77 4.91
C GLY A 148 1.14 -11.76 4.29
N ARG A 149 0.80 -10.47 4.20
CA ARG A 149 1.67 -9.41 3.68
C ARG A 149 1.67 -8.19 4.59
N ARG A 150 2.67 -7.31 4.46
CA ARG A 150 2.68 -6.01 5.10
C ARG A 150 2.02 -5.00 4.19
N ASN A 151 1.17 -4.15 4.75
CA ASN A 151 0.43 -3.11 4.02
C ASN A 151 1.37 -1.97 3.61
N PHE A 152 2.25 -2.23 2.65
CA PHE A 152 3.15 -1.26 2.05
C PHE A 152 3.33 -1.62 0.58
N THR A 153 3.16 -0.64 -0.30
CA THR A 153 3.26 -0.88 -1.75
C THR A 153 4.58 -0.37 -2.30
N PHE A 154 5.32 -1.23 -2.98
CA PHE A 154 6.46 -0.83 -3.80
C PHE A 154 5.99 -0.58 -5.23
N TYR A 155 5.94 0.68 -5.62
CA TYR A 155 5.66 1.10 -6.98
C TYR A 155 6.94 0.96 -7.81
N LEU A 156 6.97 -0.06 -8.68
CA LEU A 156 8.18 -0.44 -9.38
C LEU A 156 8.27 0.20 -10.76
N THR A 157 9.46 0.68 -11.08
CA THR A 157 9.87 1.02 -12.43
C THR A 157 11.19 0.30 -12.74
N PHE A 158 11.42 -0.05 -14.00
CA PHE A 158 12.58 -0.86 -14.40
C PHE A 158 13.68 -0.04 -15.07
N ASP A 159 13.53 1.29 -15.13
CA ASP A 159 14.62 2.19 -15.51
C ASP A 159 15.36 2.73 -14.28
N ALA A 160 14.66 2.86 -13.14
CA ALA A 160 15.29 3.25 -11.89
C ALA A 160 16.30 2.19 -11.42
N ILE A 161 17.52 2.67 -11.24
CA ILE A 161 18.75 1.91 -11.01
C ILE A 161 18.87 1.06 -9.70
N PRO A 162 18.08 1.17 -8.60
CA PRO A 162 18.64 0.74 -7.31
C PRO A 162 18.12 -0.52 -6.56
N PHE A 163 17.32 -1.41 -7.14
CA PHE A 163 17.25 -2.80 -6.61
C PHE A 163 18.60 -3.54 -6.70
N ARG A 164 19.57 -2.92 -7.34
CA ARG A 164 20.87 -3.48 -7.64
C ARG A 164 21.75 -3.56 -6.40
N GLN A 165 21.98 -4.78 -5.98
CA GLN A 165 23.27 -5.18 -5.44
C GLN A 165 23.82 -6.22 -6.39
N THR A 166 24.48 -5.79 -7.47
CA THR A 166 24.82 -6.69 -8.57
C THR A 166 25.95 -7.66 -8.24
N GLY A 167 26.63 -7.53 -7.10
CA GLY A 167 27.72 -8.43 -6.73
C GLY A 167 28.92 -8.42 -7.69
N GLY A 168 29.00 -7.42 -8.58
CA GLY A 168 29.97 -7.37 -9.68
C GLY A 168 29.49 -7.97 -11.01
N GLY A 169 28.24 -8.39 -11.15
CA GLY A 169 27.66 -8.89 -12.40
C GLY A 169 27.53 -7.84 -13.51
N PHE A 170 27.60 -8.28 -14.77
CA PHE A 170 27.45 -7.43 -15.96
C PHE A 170 26.05 -6.79 -16.04
N ASN A 171 26.00 -5.52 -16.44
CA ASN A 171 24.78 -4.73 -16.58
C ASN A 171 24.28 -4.77 -18.03
N PRO A 172 23.13 -5.37 -18.35
CA PRO A 172 22.58 -5.38 -19.70
C PRO A 172 21.98 -4.04 -20.15
N GLY A 173 21.85 -3.05 -19.26
CA GLY A 173 21.09 -1.82 -19.51
C GLY A 173 19.59 -1.99 -19.19
N PRO A 174 18.86 -0.89 -19.00
CA PRO A 174 17.41 -0.90 -18.81
C PRO A 174 16.66 -1.23 -20.13
N PRO A 175 15.47 -1.86 -20.07
CA PRO A 175 14.85 -2.46 -18.88
C PRO A 175 15.55 -3.75 -18.46
N TYR A 176 15.66 -3.99 -17.15
CA TYR A 176 16.40 -5.14 -16.61
C TYR A 176 15.62 -6.43 -16.77
N LEU A 177 16.09 -7.32 -17.64
CA LEU A 177 15.52 -8.66 -17.81
C LEU A 177 16.43 -9.73 -17.19
N ALA A 178 15.81 -10.72 -16.54
CA ALA A 178 16.44 -11.96 -16.09
C ALA A 178 17.70 -11.82 -15.19
N MET A 179 17.81 -10.75 -14.39
CA MET A 179 18.87 -10.64 -13.36
C MET A 179 18.49 -11.41 -12.08
N PRO A 180 19.24 -12.46 -11.65
CA PRO A 180 18.83 -13.30 -10.51
C PRO A 180 18.68 -12.56 -9.17
N ALA A 181 19.53 -11.55 -8.92
CA ALA A 181 19.43 -10.74 -7.72
C ALA A 181 18.14 -9.89 -7.71
N VAL A 182 17.76 -9.33 -8.86
CA VAL A 182 16.49 -8.59 -9.03
C VAL A 182 15.33 -9.55 -8.87
N GLN A 183 15.38 -10.73 -9.52
CA GLN A 183 14.36 -11.77 -9.37
C GLN A 183 14.15 -12.15 -7.90
N SER A 184 15.23 -12.42 -7.17
CA SER A 184 15.16 -12.82 -5.76
C SER A 184 14.51 -11.72 -4.90
N LYS A 185 14.80 -10.45 -5.18
CA LYS A 185 14.17 -9.32 -4.50
C LYS A 185 12.70 -9.17 -4.86
N LEU A 186 12.33 -9.28 -6.14
CA LEU A 186 10.94 -9.22 -6.57
C LEU A 186 10.11 -10.36 -5.99
N VAL A 187 10.67 -11.59 -5.93
CA VAL A 187 10.02 -12.73 -5.26
C VAL A 187 9.81 -12.45 -3.78
N TYR A 188 10.81 -11.87 -3.11
CA TYR A 188 10.68 -11.48 -1.71
C TYR A 188 9.58 -10.43 -1.50
N LEU A 189 9.61 -9.35 -2.30
CA LEU A 189 8.62 -8.28 -2.19
C LEU A 189 7.22 -8.79 -2.51
N ASN A 190 7.03 -9.55 -3.59
CA ASN A 190 5.71 -10.09 -3.95
C ASN A 190 5.12 -11.03 -2.89
N ARG A 191 5.96 -11.68 -2.06
CA ARG A 191 5.51 -12.56 -0.98
C ARG A 191 5.16 -11.81 0.30
N ASN A 192 5.86 -10.70 0.59
CA ASN A 192 5.80 -10.03 1.88
C ASN A 192 5.14 -8.65 1.84
N PHE A 193 4.95 -8.08 0.65
CA PHE A 193 4.49 -6.71 0.40
C PHE A 193 3.62 -6.65 -0.87
N TYR A 194 3.09 -5.47 -1.17
CA TYR A 194 2.34 -5.21 -2.38
C TYR A 194 3.24 -4.61 -3.46
N LEU A 195 2.98 -4.96 -4.72
CA LEU A 195 3.68 -4.41 -5.88
C LEU A 195 2.72 -3.55 -6.70
N GLY A 196 3.08 -2.29 -6.89
CA GLY A 196 2.35 -1.31 -7.69
C GLY A 196 3.09 -0.99 -8.99
N ASN A 197 2.34 -0.58 -10.01
CA ASN A 197 2.89 -0.17 -11.30
C ASN A 197 3.42 1.28 -11.20
N HIS A 198 4.67 1.51 -11.59
CA HIS A 198 5.25 2.86 -11.70
C HIS A 198 5.78 3.16 -13.11
N THR A 199 5.11 2.60 -14.11
CA THR A 199 5.51 2.57 -15.53
C THR A 199 6.83 1.82 -15.77
N LEU A 200 7.12 1.49 -17.03
CA LEU A 200 8.31 0.72 -17.38
C LEU A 200 9.58 1.55 -17.21
N HIS A 201 9.56 2.78 -17.74
CA HIS A 201 10.72 3.66 -17.86
C HIS A 201 10.66 4.95 -17.04
N HIS A 202 9.63 5.14 -16.21
CA HIS A 202 9.50 6.32 -15.37
C HIS A 202 9.48 7.63 -16.17
N TYR A 203 8.80 7.64 -17.33
CA TYR A 203 8.64 8.87 -18.12
C TYR A 203 7.65 9.83 -17.47
N VAL A 204 7.85 11.14 -17.69
CA VAL A 204 6.90 12.17 -17.25
C VAL A 204 5.55 11.90 -17.90
N THR A 205 4.57 11.49 -17.11
CA THR A 205 3.34 10.89 -17.65
C THR A 205 2.55 11.86 -18.53
N GLU A 206 2.57 13.15 -18.19
CA GLU A 206 1.87 14.25 -18.88
C GLU A 206 2.29 14.46 -20.34
N VAL A 207 3.53 14.14 -20.70
CA VAL A 207 4.10 14.48 -22.02
C VAL A 207 4.20 13.27 -22.97
N VAL A 208 3.83 12.09 -22.49
CA VAL A 208 3.86 10.83 -23.24
C VAL A 208 2.52 10.64 -23.95
N SER A 209 2.53 10.19 -25.22
CA SER A 209 1.27 9.92 -25.94
C SER A 209 0.50 8.75 -25.33
N GLU A 210 -0.82 8.66 -25.55
CA GLU A 210 -1.62 7.54 -25.01
C GLU A 210 -1.11 6.16 -25.43
N LEU A 211 -0.63 6.04 -26.68
CA LEU A 211 -0.10 4.78 -27.19
C LEU A 211 1.22 4.41 -26.49
N GLU A 212 2.13 5.37 -26.33
CA GLU A 212 3.37 5.15 -25.58
C GLU A 212 3.08 4.84 -24.11
N TYR A 213 2.11 5.52 -23.50
CA TYR A 213 1.71 5.24 -22.13
C TYR A 213 1.12 3.83 -21.96
N LEU A 214 0.32 3.37 -22.92
CA LEU A 214 -0.13 1.98 -22.94
C LEU A 214 1.04 1.00 -23.07
N PHE A 215 2.06 1.30 -23.88
CA PHE A 215 3.28 0.49 -23.96
C PHE A 215 4.05 0.46 -22.65
N GLU A 216 4.12 1.59 -21.92
CA GLU A 216 4.72 1.65 -20.59
C GLU A 216 4.01 0.71 -19.60
N LEU A 217 2.68 0.72 -19.60
CA LEU A 217 1.88 -0.15 -18.73
C LEU A 217 2.04 -1.63 -19.10
N ILE A 218 1.98 -1.98 -20.39
CA ILE A 218 2.17 -3.36 -20.87
C ILE A 218 3.58 -3.86 -20.54
N GLY A 219 4.59 -3.05 -20.86
CA GLY A 219 5.99 -3.38 -20.69
C GLY A 219 6.37 -3.66 -19.24
N TYR A 220 5.79 -2.93 -18.28
CA TYR A 220 5.94 -3.21 -16.85
C TYR A 220 5.57 -4.66 -16.51
N TYR A 221 4.41 -5.14 -16.99
CA TYR A 221 3.94 -6.49 -16.71
C TYR A 221 4.74 -7.55 -17.47
N ASP A 222 5.18 -7.26 -18.70
CA ASP A 222 6.07 -8.16 -19.44
C ASP A 222 7.38 -8.42 -18.68
N VAL A 223 7.97 -7.37 -18.08
CA VAL A 223 9.17 -7.52 -17.27
C VAL A 223 8.89 -8.33 -16.01
N LEU A 224 7.82 -8.06 -15.26
CA LEU A 224 7.45 -8.87 -14.08
C LEU A 224 7.23 -10.34 -14.43
N ASN A 225 6.50 -10.61 -15.52
CA ASN A 225 6.26 -11.96 -16.01
C ASN A 225 7.57 -12.67 -16.39
N SER A 226 8.55 -11.95 -16.97
CA SER A 226 9.87 -12.51 -17.29
C SER A 226 10.65 -12.98 -16.05
N TYR A 227 10.33 -12.43 -14.88
CA TYR A 227 10.87 -12.85 -13.58
C TYR A 227 10.05 -13.96 -12.90
N GLY A 228 8.96 -14.40 -13.52
CA GLY A 228 8.02 -15.37 -12.94
C GLY A 228 7.15 -14.78 -11.82
N ILE A 229 7.01 -13.46 -11.77
CA ILE A 229 6.15 -12.77 -10.81
C ILE A 229 4.76 -12.65 -11.40
N GLN A 230 3.78 -13.30 -10.78
CA GLN A 230 2.37 -13.11 -11.09
C GLN A 230 1.76 -12.14 -10.09
N THR A 231 1.24 -11.03 -10.59
CA THR A 231 0.43 -10.08 -9.82
C THR A 231 -0.99 -10.62 -9.66
N GLU A 232 -1.70 -10.22 -8.60
CA GLU A 232 -2.98 -10.81 -8.17
C GLU A 232 -4.19 -10.38 -9.02
N GLY A 233 -4.00 -10.14 -10.32
CA GLY A 233 -5.04 -9.74 -11.26
C GLY A 233 -5.54 -8.30 -11.10
N LYS A 234 -5.39 -7.69 -9.93
CA LYS A 234 -5.59 -6.25 -9.68
C LYS A 234 -4.30 -5.62 -9.16
N SER A 235 -3.82 -4.57 -9.82
CA SER A 235 -2.74 -3.72 -9.33
C SER A 235 -3.23 -2.31 -9.07
N THR A 236 -2.38 -1.52 -8.41
CA THR A 236 -2.47 -0.07 -8.37
C THR A 236 -1.37 0.55 -9.22
N LEU A 237 -1.49 1.84 -9.49
CA LEU A 237 -0.58 2.62 -10.34
C LEU A 237 -0.20 3.92 -9.63
N ALA A 238 1.09 4.25 -9.61
CA ALA A 238 1.56 5.58 -9.23
C ALA A 238 2.05 6.28 -10.50
N TYR A 239 1.55 7.48 -10.79
CA TYR A 239 2.00 8.25 -11.94
C TYR A 239 3.41 8.79 -11.70
N SER A 240 4.32 8.49 -12.63
CA SER A 240 5.70 9.01 -12.60
C SER A 240 5.67 10.54 -12.71
N TYR A 241 6.29 11.21 -11.74
CA TYR A 241 6.28 12.68 -11.53
C TYR A 241 4.90 13.29 -11.25
N GLY A 242 3.88 12.47 -10.98
CA GLY A 242 2.49 12.92 -10.96
C GLY A 242 1.87 13.01 -12.36
N ILE A 243 0.58 13.28 -12.40
CA ILE A 243 -0.22 13.42 -13.63
C ILE A 243 -0.78 14.83 -13.82
N GLY A 244 -0.77 15.66 -12.78
CA GLY A 244 -1.46 16.94 -12.80
C GLY A 244 -2.95 16.72 -13.03
N ASP A 245 -3.51 17.31 -14.08
CA ASP A 245 -4.90 17.05 -14.47
C ASP A 245 -4.99 15.78 -15.35
N ILE A 246 -5.54 14.69 -14.81
CA ILE A 246 -5.76 13.48 -15.61
C ILE A 246 -6.76 13.76 -16.75
N THR A 247 -6.35 13.51 -17.99
CA THR A 247 -7.23 13.66 -19.15
C THR A 247 -8.29 12.54 -19.21
N PRO A 248 -9.47 12.78 -19.78
CA PRO A 248 -10.48 11.73 -19.96
C PRO A 248 -9.96 10.53 -20.75
N GLU A 249 -9.12 10.75 -21.75
CA GLU A 249 -8.47 9.70 -22.53
C GLU A 249 -7.53 8.85 -21.67
N ARG A 250 -6.66 9.48 -20.87
CA ARG A 250 -5.74 8.79 -19.97
C ARG A 250 -6.49 8.00 -18.90
N GLN A 251 -7.53 8.59 -18.33
CA GLN A 251 -8.40 7.92 -17.36
C GLN A 251 -9.07 6.68 -17.99
N LEU A 252 -9.56 6.78 -19.23
CA LEU A 252 -10.12 5.64 -19.95
C LEU A 252 -9.06 4.57 -20.26
N THR A 253 -7.84 4.97 -20.61
CA THR A 253 -6.70 4.05 -20.82
C THR A 253 -6.43 3.25 -19.55
N VAL A 254 -6.30 3.90 -18.40
CA VAL A 254 -6.04 3.23 -17.11
C VAL A 254 -7.22 2.38 -16.67
N LYS A 255 -8.44 2.92 -16.71
CA LYS A 255 -9.67 2.24 -16.27
C LYS A 255 -9.96 0.97 -17.08
N ASN A 256 -9.69 0.99 -18.38
CA ASN A 256 -9.94 -0.15 -19.27
C ASN A 256 -8.70 -1.03 -19.47
N PHE A 257 -7.59 -0.73 -18.80
CA PHE A 257 -6.37 -1.50 -18.91
C PHE A 257 -6.62 -2.96 -18.48
N ASN A 258 -6.36 -3.89 -19.38
CA ASN A 258 -6.33 -5.32 -19.09
C ASN A 258 -5.25 -5.97 -19.93
N TYR A 259 -4.23 -6.52 -19.25
CA TYR A 259 -3.14 -7.22 -19.91
C TYR A 259 -2.79 -8.50 -19.15
N GLY A 260 -2.92 -9.66 -19.81
CA GLY A 260 -2.66 -10.95 -19.19
C GLY A 260 -3.53 -11.25 -17.97
N GLY A 261 -4.72 -10.66 -17.87
CA GLY A 261 -5.59 -10.76 -16.70
C GLY A 261 -5.31 -9.75 -15.59
N ASN A 262 -4.31 -8.89 -15.75
CA ASN A 262 -4.02 -7.80 -14.81
C ASN A 262 -4.76 -6.53 -15.20
N THR A 263 -5.49 -5.96 -14.24
CA THR A 263 -6.19 -4.68 -14.35
C THR A 263 -5.63 -3.67 -13.36
N ILE A 264 -5.89 -2.38 -13.60
CA ILE A 264 -5.54 -1.31 -12.66
C ILE A 264 -6.81 -0.90 -11.90
N ALA A 265 -6.83 -1.12 -10.59
CA ALA A 265 -7.99 -0.84 -9.73
C ALA A 265 -8.16 0.66 -9.42
N GLY A 266 -7.04 1.38 -9.37
CA GLY A 266 -6.96 2.81 -9.10
C GLY A 266 -5.53 3.31 -9.30
N ALA A 267 -5.39 4.63 -9.31
CA ALA A 267 -4.13 5.29 -9.57
C ALA A 267 -3.91 6.49 -8.67
N PHE A 268 -2.64 6.80 -8.43
CA PHE A 268 -2.20 7.78 -7.45
C PHE A 268 -1.36 8.87 -8.09
N ASP A 269 -1.71 10.11 -7.79
CA ASP A 269 -1.00 11.31 -8.20
C ASP A 269 -0.01 11.77 -7.11
N TYR A 270 0.87 12.69 -7.46
CA TYR A 270 1.87 13.29 -6.58
C TYR A 270 1.71 14.82 -6.53
N ASN A 271 0.64 15.28 -5.87
CA ASN A 271 0.29 16.70 -5.74
C ASN A 271 0.55 17.29 -4.35
N ASN A 272 1.08 16.51 -3.40
CA ASN A 272 1.33 16.91 -2.01
C ASN A 272 0.08 17.26 -1.18
N GLU A 273 -1.06 16.65 -1.50
CA GLU A 273 -2.31 16.78 -0.75
C GLU A 273 -2.71 15.48 -0.05
N PHE A 274 -3.42 15.60 1.07
CA PHE A 274 -4.10 14.41 1.64
C PHE A 274 -5.34 14.12 0.81
N THR A 275 -5.71 12.84 0.70
CA THR A 275 -6.90 12.45 -0.04
C THR A 275 -8.12 12.41 0.87
N LYS A 276 -9.32 12.60 0.31
CA LYS A 276 -10.57 12.28 1.00
C LYS A 276 -10.90 10.78 0.81
N PRO A 277 -11.82 10.19 1.59
CA PRO A 277 -12.31 8.84 1.31
C PRO A 277 -12.83 8.72 -0.14
N VAL A 278 -12.42 7.66 -0.85
CA VAL A 278 -12.67 7.52 -2.30
C VAL A 278 -14.17 7.52 -2.63
N ASP A 279 -14.99 6.89 -1.79
CA ASP A 279 -16.44 6.81 -1.98
C ASP A 279 -17.19 8.09 -1.56
N SER A 280 -16.49 9.17 -1.16
CA SER A 280 -17.12 10.48 -0.87
C SER A 280 -17.73 11.15 -2.11
N GLY A 281 -17.41 10.67 -3.31
CA GLY A 281 -17.83 11.26 -4.59
C GLY A 281 -16.98 12.46 -5.01
N GLU A 282 -16.07 12.93 -4.16
CA GLU A 282 -15.15 14.04 -4.45
C GLU A 282 -13.81 13.57 -5.03
N VAL A 283 -13.47 12.29 -4.87
CA VAL A 283 -12.18 11.72 -5.28
C VAL A 283 -12.36 10.82 -6.49
N ASN A 284 -11.60 11.11 -7.54
CA ASN A 284 -11.45 10.19 -8.66
C ASN A 284 -10.47 9.08 -8.25
N ARG A 285 -10.92 7.82 -8.23
CA ARG A 285 -10.07 6.67 -7.85
C ARG A 285 -8.85 6.44 -8.77
N TYR A 286 -8.80 7.09 -9.92
CA TYR A 286 -7.65 7.08 -10.84
C TYR A 286 -6.80 8.35 -10.71
N ASP A 287 -7.01 9.14 -9.65
CA ASP A 287 -6.32 10.40 -9.39
C ASP A 287 -6.32 10.67 -7.88
N ILE A 288 -5.79 9.69 -7.12
CA ILE A 288 -5.75 9.76 -5.66
C ILE A 288 -4.50 10.53 -5.23
N SER A 289 -4.70 11.66 -4.55
CA SER A 289 -3.62 12.51 -4.04
C SER A 289 -2.70 11.79 -3.05
N ARG A 290 -1.39 12.05 -3.18
CA ARG A 290 -0.35 11.60 -2.25
C ARG A 290 0.57 12.74 -1.84
N ILE A 291 1.21 12.56 -0.69
CA ILE A 291 2.25 13.46 -0.17
C ILE A 291 3.60 12.77 -0.24
N GLY A 292 4.56 13.44 -0.87
CA GLY A 292 5.96 13.06 -0.75
C GLY A 292 6.49 13.27 0.65
N VAL A 293 7.25 12.30 1.16
CA VAL A 293 7.94 12.43 2.44
C VAL A 293 9.44 12.33 2.21
N ASP A 294 10.13 13.43 2.48
CA ASP A 294 11.58 13.55 2.38
C ASP A 294 12.15 14.33 3.56
N ASN A 295 13.48 14.41 3.60
CA ASN A 295 14.19 15.08 4.66
C ASN A 295 13.89 16.59 4.74
N GLY A 296 13.56 17.22 3.62
CA GLY A 296 13.25 18.64 3.53
C GLY A 296 11.87 19.00 4.05
N ASN A 297 10.91 18.09 3.98
CA ASN A 297 9.52 18.33 4.38
C ASN A 297 9.03 17.50 5.58
N PHE A 298 9.87 16.61 6.14
CA PHE A 298 9.51 15.67 7.22
C PHE A 298 8.74 16.32 8.38
N GLU A 299 9.25 17.43 8.92
CA GLU A 299 8.61 18.12 10.05
C GLU A 299 7.24 18.70 9.69
N GLU A 300 7.09 19.22 8.47
CA GLU A 300 5.81 19.75 7.98
C GLU A 300 4.80 18.62 7.77
N VAL A 301 5.24 17.45 7.26
CA VAL A 301 4.39 16.26 7.15
C VAL A 301 3.92 15.81 8.54
N LEU A 302 4.82 15.69 9.52
CA LEU A 302 4.46 15.33 10.89
C LEU A 302 3.49 16.33 11.52
N LYS A 303 3.69 17.63 11.26
CA LYS A 303 2.78 18.67 11.71
C LYS A 303 1.39 18.52 11.07
N ARG A 304 1.32 18.33 9.75
CA ARG A 304 0.06 18.09 9.03
C ARG A 304 -0.70 16.87 9.56
N LEU A 305 0.01 15.78 9.85
CA LEU A 305 -0.58 14.56 10.45
C LEU A 305 -1.19 14.80 11.83
N LYS A 306 -0.70 15.79 12.59
CA LYS A 306 -1.19 16.12 13.94
C LYS A 306 -2.30 17.18 13.94
N GLU A 307 -2.23 18.13 13.01
CA GLU A 307 -3.08 19.33 13.02
C GLU A 307 -4.27 19.23 12.05
N THR A 308 -4.22 18.32 11.06
CA THR A 308 -5.33 18.14 10.11
C THR A 308 -6.41 17.25 10.72
N GLU A 309 -7.66 17.54 10.38
CA GLU A 309 -8.78 16.63 10.67
C GLU A 309 -8.67 15.37 9.81
N LEU A 310 -8.07 14.33 10.38
CA LEU A 310 -7.91 13.04 9.73
C LEU A 310 -9.18 12.19 9.86
N TYR A 311 -9.47 11.41 8.82
CA TYR A 311 -10.54 10.43 8.83
C TYR A 311 -10.32 9.45 9.98
N ARG A 312 -11.32 9.36 10.84
CA ARG A 312 -11.31 8.42 11.96
C ARG A 312 -12.20 7.24 11.59
N ASN A 313 -11.60 6.05 11.54
CA ASN A 313 -12.34 4.85 11.19
C ASN A 313 -13.45 4.55 12.19
N ARG A 314 -14.60 4.12 11.67
CA ARG A 314 -15.72 3.60 12.44
C ARG A 314 -15.96 2.15 12.03
N ARG A 315 -15.69 1.20 12.93
CA ARG A 315 -15.86 -0.24 12.66
C ARG A 315 -16.77 -0.87 13.70
N ALA A 316 -17.71 -1.68 13.22
CA ALA A 316 -18.54 -2.54 14.05
C ALA A 316 -18.21 -4.02 13.77
N VAL A 317 -18.38 -4.86 14.78
CA VAL A 317 -18.13 -6.29 14.71
C VAL A 317 -19.40 -7.00 15.16
N LEU A 318 -20.02 -7.74 14.24
CA LEU A 318 -21.16 -8.60 14.50
C LEU A 318 -20.66 -10.02 14.69
N VAL A 319 -21.04 -10.65 15.79
CA VAL A 319 -20.75 -12.07 16.05
C VAL A 319 -22.06 -12.86 15.96
N LYS A 320 -22.13 -13.82 15.04
CA LYS A 320 -23.30 -14.68 14.81
C LYS A 320 -23.20 -15.94 15.67
N SER A 321 -24.16 -16.16 16.58
CA SER A 321 -24.26 -17.41 17.36
C SER A 321 -25.64 -18.04 17.19
N PRO A 322 -25.77 -19.20 16.51
CA PRO A 322 -27.06 -19.86 16.38
C PRO A 322 -27.53 -20.62 17.63
N GLU A 323 -26.66 -20.80 18.65
CA GLU A 323 -26.97 -21.59 19.85
C GLU A 323 -26.28 -21.01 21.10
N TYR A 324 -27.03 -20.30 21.97
CA TYR A 324 -26.65 -19.98 23.37
C TYR A 324 -25.41 -19.05 23.55
N PRO A 325 -25.15 -18.51 24.78
CA PRO A 325 -24.27 -17.36 24.96
C PRO A 325 -22.85 -17.67 24.50
N PHE A 326 -22.40 -16.90 23.52
CA PHE A 326 -21.07 -16.96 22.94
C PHE A 326 -20.03 -16.58 24.00
N ASP A 327 -19.00 -17.42 24.17
CA ASP A 327 -17.85 -17.07 25.00
C ASP A 327 -16.88 -16.22 24.17
N LEU A 328 -16.82 -14.92 24.45
CA LEU A 328 -15.93 -13.99 23.78
C LEU A 328 -14.44 -14.31 24.05
N SER A 329 -14.12 -15.12 25.06
CA SER A 329 -12.73 -15.48 25.40
C SER A 329 -12.07 -16.45 24.42
N ASP A 330 -12.87 -17.17 23.60
CA ASP A 330 -12.36 -18.03 22.53
C ASP A 330 -11.89 -17.24 21.30
N TYR A 331 -12.18 -15.94 21.27
CA TYR A 331 -11.77 -15.04 20.18
C TYR A 331 -10.90 -13.90 20.71
N ASP A 332 -9.77 -13.68 20.05
CA ASP A 332 -8.88 -12.56 20.34
C ASP A 332 -9.45 -11.27 19.73
N ILE A 333 -10.58 -10.81 20.28
CA ILE A 333 -11.06 -9.45 20.05
C ILE A 333 -10.21 -8.58 20.97
N ASN A 334 -9.13 -8.03 20.43
CA ASN A 334 -8.21 -7.16 21.17
C ASN A 334 -9.02 -6.09 21.91
N GLU A 335 -9.08 -6.15 23.24
CA GLU A 335 -9.93 -5.26 24.06
C GLU A 335 -9.54 -3.76 23.91
N ASN A 336 -8.37 -3.48 23.33
CA ASN A 336 -7.94 -2.13 22.95
C ASN A 336 -8.66 -1.60 21.69
N ASP A 337 -9.20 -2.49 20.86
CA ASP A 337 -10.06 -2.15 19.74
C ASP A 337 -11.44 -1.84 20.31
N GLN A 338 -11.79 -0.56 20.47
CA GLN A 338 -13.10 -0.10 20.92
C GLN A 338 -14.21 -0.40 19.88
N ASN A 339 -14.30 -1.63 19.38
CA ASN A 339 -15.33 -2.04 18.41
C ASN A 339 -16.71 -2.01 19.08
N TYR A 340 -17.74 -1.66 18.30
CA TYR A 340 -19.11 -1.99 18.70
C TYR A 340 -19.30 -3.49 18.48
N ILE A 341 -19.38 -4.26 19.57
CA ILE A 341 -19.62 -5.71 19.53
C ILE A 341 -21.10 -5.96 19.78
N LEU A 342 -21.77 -6.58 18.82
CA LEU A 342 -23.15 -7.04 18.97
C LEU A 342 -23.23 -8.54 18.73
N ILE A 343 -23.94 -9.21 19.62
CA ILE A 343 -24.23 -10.63 19.53
C ILE A 343 -25.68 -10.71 19.07
N GLY A 344 -25.88 -11.16 17.82
CA GLY A 344 -27.21 -11.32 17.22
C GLY A 344 -27.61 -12.80 17.14
N ASP A 345 -28.89 -13.06 17.43
CA ASP A 345 -29.63 -14.28 17.04
C ASP A 345 -30.28 -14.08 15.67
#